data_AF-A0A4V2J9W5-F1
#
_entry.id   AF-A0A4V2J9W5-F1
#
_cell.length_a   1.000
_cell.length_b   1.000
_cell.length_c   1.000
_cell.angle_alpha   90.00
_cell.angle_beta   90.00
_cell.angle_gamma   90.00
#
_symmetry.space_group_name_H-M   'P 1'
#
loop_
_entity.id
_entity.type
_entity.pdbx_description
1 polymer ?
#
loop_
_entity_poly.entity_id
_entity_poly.type
_entity_poly.pdbx_seq_one_letter_code
_entity_poly.pdbx_strand_id
1 'polypeptide(L)'
;MNSIKFFSLACAVMLFCACQKDDTPTNSAPVLEDRTMNMNENPTSDLVTTVTATDADDDQLTYTIVSQTPENSVGINTANGEIYIVNASAFDYEQNTTIIINIEVTDGVNTTASALTINILDVNENG
;
A
#
# COMPACT_ATOMS: atom_id res chain seq x y z
N MET A 1 -35.96 -10.49 74.87
CA MET A 1 -35.85 -9.14 74.30
C MET A 1 -34.45 -9.02 73.69
N ASN A 2 -34.38 -8.81 72.36
CA ASN A 2 -33.20 -8.43 71.55
C ASN A 2 -32.04 -9.44 71.44
N SER A 3 -31.47 -9.82 70.28
CA SER A 3 -31.72 -9.55 68.86
C SER A 3 -30.95 -10.60 68.04
N ILE A 4 -31.55 -11.15 66.98
CA ILE A 4 -30.90 -12.02 65.98
C ILE A 4 -30.10 -11.16 64.99
N LYS A 5 -28.86 -11.53 64.65
CA LYS A 5 -28.20 -11.09 63.39
C LYS A 5 -27.30 -12.15 62.74
N PHE A 6 -27.82 -12.66 61.62
CA PHE A 6 -27.22 -12.99 60.31
C PHE A 6 -26.00 -13.91 60.15
N PHE A 7 -26.27 -15.00 59.43
CA PHE A 7 -25.39 -15.91 58.68
C PHE A 7 -24.26 -15.17 57.93
N SER A 8 -23.03 -15.67 58.07
CA SER A 8 -21.94 -15.37 57.14
C SER A 8 -21.69 -16.60 56.27
N LEU A 9 -22.23 -16.58 55.05
CA LEU A 9 -21.76 -17.35 53.92
C LEU A 9 -21.56 -16.37 52.78
N ALA A 10 -20.31 -16.08 52.45
CA ALA A 10 -19.94 -15.56 51.14
C ALA A 10 -18.49 -15.96 50.85
N CYS A 11 -18.39 -16.99 50.01
CA CYS A 11 -17.21 -17.29 49.22
C CYS A 11 -16.92 -16.06 48.34
N ALA A 12 -15.90 -15.29 48.68
CA ALA A 12 -15.39 -14.20 47.85
C ALA A 12 -14.04 -14.63 47.29
N VAL A 13 -14.08 -15.52 46.29
CA VAL A 13 -12.99 -15.58 45.31
C VAL A 13 -13.04 -14.24 44.58
N MET A 14 -12.16 -13.31 44.98
CA MET A 14 -11.90 -12.12 44.17
C MET A 14 -11.30 -12.60 42.86
N LEU A 15 -12.18 -12.79 41.88
CA LEU A 15 -11.84 -12.90 40.48
C LEU A 15 -11.08 -11.61 40.14
N PHE A 16 -9.77 -11.72 39.97
CA PHE A 16 -9.05 -10.75 39.15
C PHE A 16 -9.62 -10.89 37.75
N CYS A 17 -10.72 -10.19 37.46
CA CYS A 17 -10.97 -9.79 36.09
C CYS A 17 -9.95 -8.68 35.81
N ALA A 18 -8.69 -9.08 35.62
CA ALA A 18 -7.91 -8.41 34.62
C ALA A 18 -8.80 -8.45 33.39
N CYS A 19 -9.24 -7.29 32.90
CA CYS A 19 -9.49 -7.19 31.48
C CYS A 19 -8.17 -7.67 30.87
N GLN A 20 -8.10 -8.93 30.46
CA GLN A 20 -7.13 -9.36 29.49
C GLN A 20 -7.45 -8.46 28.31
N LYS A 21 -6.74 -7.34 28.19
CA LYS A 21 -6.63 -6.67 26.91
C LYS A 21 -6.11 -7.77 26.02
N ASP A 22 -6.94 -8.23 25.11
CA ASP A 22 -6.58 -9.22 24.10
C ASP A 22 -5.50 -8.51 23.26
N ASP A 23 -4.26 -8.53 23.76
CA ASP A 23 -3.08 -7.90 23.18
C ASP A 23 -2.47 -8.87 22.16
N THR A 24 -3.31 -9.55 21.37
CA THR A 24 -2.81 -10.14 20.14
C THR A 24 -2.46 -8.97 19.22
N PRO A 25 -1.19 -8.79 18.82
CA PRO A 25 -0.85 -7.76 17.85
C PRO A 25 -1.70 -8.03 16.59
N THR A 26 -2.58 -7.09 16.28
CA THR A 26 -3.36 -7.13 15.04
C THR A 26 -2.47 -6.58 13.94
N ASN A 27 -2.26 -7.36 12.88
CA ASN A 27 -1.51 -6.93 11.72
C ASN A 27 -2.12 -5.66 11.11
N SER A 28 -1.31 -4.61 10.97
CA SER A 28 -1.65 -3.37 10.27
C SER A 28 -1.61 -3.63 8.77
N ALA A 29 -2.34 -2.85 7.98
CA ALA A 29 -2.24 -2.95 6.53
C ALA A 29 -1.10 -2.03 6.03
N PRO A 30 -0.43 -2.38 4.92
CA PRO A 30 0.52 -1.49 4.28
C PRO A 30 -0.17 -0.19 3.87
N VAL A 31 0.55 0.93 3.89
CA VAL A 31 0.05 2.23 3.45
C VAL A 31 0.82 2.64 2.19
N LEU A 32 0.09 2.81 1.09
CA LEU A 32 0.58 3.40 -0.15
C LEU A 32 -0.47 4.38 -0.67
N GLU A 33 -0.04 5.61 -0.94
CA GLU A 33 -0.92 6.69 -1.39
C GLU A 33 -0.91 6.84 -2.91
N ASP A 34 -2.06 7.24 -3.46
CA ASP A 34 -2.18 7.62 -4.87
C ASP A 34 -1.23 8.75 -5.20
N ARG A 35 -0.62 8.68 -6.39
CA ARG A 35 0.38 9.65 -6.82
C ARG A 35 0.18 10.03 -8.28
N THR A 36 0.38 11.31 -8.56
CA THR A 36 0.45 11.84 -9.92
C THR A 36 1.83 12.46 -10.16
N MET A 37 2.41 12.21 -11.33
CA MET A 37 3.65 12.84 -11.76
C MET A 37 3.60 13.18 -13.25
N ASN A 38 4.59 13.97 -13.68
CA ASN A 38 4.78 14.27 -15.09
C ASN A 38 6.10 13.65 -15.57
N MET A 39 6.12 13.19 -16.80
CA MET A 39 7.33 12.69 -17.46
C MET A 39 7.32 13.19 -18.91
N ASN A 40 8.47 13.65 -19.40
CA ASN A 40 8.59 13.95 -20.82
C ASN A 40 8.43 12.66 -21.62
N GLU A 41 7.85 12.79 -22.82
CA GLU A 41 7.87 11.70 -23.78
C GLU A 41 9.29 11.32 -24.23
N ASN A 42 9.38 10.22 -24.98
CA ASN A 42 10.65 9.68 -25.51
C ASN A 42 11.74 9.53 -24.42
N PRO A 43 11.44 8.80 -23.33
CA PRO A 43 12.35 8.68 -22.21
C PRO A 43 13.67 8.05 -22.63
N THR A 44 14.78 8.60 -22.12
CA THR A 44 16.15 8.15 -22.40
C THR A 44 16.71 7.21 -21.32
N SER A 45 15.92 6.94 -20.29
CA SER A 45 16.25 6.07 -19.16
C SER A 45 15.07 5.12 -18.92
N ASP A 46 15.39 3.87 -18.60
CA ASP A 46 14.37 2.86 -18.28
C ASP A 46 13.75 3.08 -16.90
N LEU A 47 14.40 3.78 -15.97
CA LEU A 47 13.83 4.07 -14.65
C LEU A 47 12.75 5.17 -14.75
N VAL A 48 11.55 4.90 -14.23
CA VAL A 48 10.46 5.88 -14.11
C VAL A 48 10.46 6.55 -12.75
N THR A 49 10.29 5.75 -11.67
CA THR A 49 10.25 6.21 -10.28
C THR A 49 10.32 5.01 -9.34
N THR A 50 10.49 5.25 -8.05
CA THR A 50 10.19 4.27 -6.99
C THR A 50 8.88 4.66 -6.29
N VAL A 51 8.02 3.67 -6.01
CA VAL A 51 6.91 3.80 -5.05
C VAL A 51 7.34 3.22 -3.72
N THR A 52 6.92 3.84 -2.62
CA THR A 52 7.34 3.43 -1.28
C THR A 52 6.12 3.38 -0.39
N ALA A 53 5.77 2.16 0.02
CA ALA A 53 4.77 1.91 1.03
C ALA A 53 5.43 1.81 2.41
N THR A 54 4.65 2.02 3.45
CA THR A 54 5.06 1.84 4.86
C THR A 54 4.14 0.86 5.55
N ASP A 55 4.66 0.10 6.50
CA ASP A 55 3.85 -0.74 7.38
C ASP A 55 4.17 -0.41 8.84
N ALA A 56 3.15 -0.41 9.71
CA ALA A 56 3.34 -0.04 11.12
C ALA A 56 3.98 -1.16 11.96
N ASP A 57 3.94 -2.40 11.45
CA ASP A 57 4.53 -3.58 12.05
C ASP A 57 5.93 -3.90 11.47
N ASP A 58 6.44 -3.04 10.58
CA ASP A 58 7.73 -3.18 9.88
C ASP A 58 7.84 -4.48 9.05
N ASP A 59 6.70 -4.99 8.56
CA ASP A 59 6.64 -6.21 7.75
C ASP A 59 7.29 -6.06 6.36
N GLN A 60 7.71 -7.19 5.79
CA GLN A 60 8.26 -7.21 4.44
C GLN A 60 7.16 -6.96 3.40
N LEU A 61 7.33 -5.91 2.60
CA LEU A 61 6.35 -5.53 1.58
C LEU A 61 6.69 -6.09 0.20
N THR A 62 5.68 -6.58 -0.49
CA THR A 62 5.76 -7.04 -1.89
C THR A 62 4.85 -6.20 -2.78
N TYR A 63 5.41 -5.70 -3.88
CA TYR A 63 4.73 -4.80 -4.81
C TYR A 63 4.36 -5.53 -6.12
N THR A 64 3.17 -5.28 -6.64
CA THR A 64 2.69 -5.85 -7.90
C THR A 64 1.91 -4.83 -8.72
N ILE A 65 1.99 -4.91 -10.05
CA ILE A 65 1.09 -4.17 -10.95
C ILE A 65 -0.13 -5.06 -11.20
N VAL A 66 -1.31 -4.61 -10.75
CA VAL A 66 -2.58 -5.32 -10.96
C VAL A 66 -3.11 -5.05 -12.36
N SER A 67 -2.96 -3.81 -12.83
CA SER A 67 -3.35 -3.39 -14.18
C SER A 67 -2.62 -2.11 -14.56
N GLN A 68 -2.46 -1.88 -15.85
CA GLN A 68 -1.88 -0.65 -16.38
C GLN A 68 -2.50 -0.31 -17.73
N THR A 69 -2.63 0.99 -18.00
CA THR A 69 -3.10 1.53 -19.26
C THR A 69 -2.11 2.58 -19.73
N PRO A 70 -1.45 2.40 -20.89
CA PRO A 70 -1.50 1.23 -21.78
C PRO A 70 -0.98 -0.06 -21.14
N GLU A 71 -1.47 -1.20 -21.60
CA GLU A 71 -0.98 -2.51 -21.16
C GLU A 71 0.51 -2.69 -21.48
N ASN A 72 1.25 -3.34 -20.60
CA ASN A 72 2.70 -3.61 -20.74
C ASN A 72 3.56 -2.35 -20.95
N SER A 73 3.14 -1.19 -20.44
CA SER A 73 3.92 0.04 -20.51
C SER A 73 5.13 0.01 -19.56
N VAL A 74 4.92 -0.47 -18.32
CA VAL A 74 5.93 -0.55 -17.27
C VAL A 74 5.98 -1.92 -16.58
N GLY A 75 7.07 -2.18 -15.88
CA GLY A 75 7.25 -3.24 -14.90
C GLY A 75 7.54 -2.64 -13.52
N ILE A 76 7.39 -3.47 -12.47
CA ILE A 76 7.72 -3.11 -11.09
C ILE A 76 8.67 -4.14 -10.49
N ASN A 77 9.69 -3.68 -9.77
CA ASN A 77 10.51 -4.53 -8.92
C ASN A 77 9.73 -4.84 -7.64
N THR A 78 9.44 -6.13 -7.46
CA THR A 78 8.54 -6.62 -6.41
C THR A 78 9.07 -6.38 -5.00
N ALA A 79 10.39 -6.20 -4.82
CA ALA A 79 11.01 -6.08 -3.51
C ALA A 79 11.18 -4.63 -3.03
N ASN A 80 11.25 -3.66 -3.95
CA ASN A 80 11.58 -2.28 -3.60
C ASN A 80 10.68 -1.22 -4.25
N GLY A 81 9.71 -1.62 -5.08
CA GLY A 81 8.78 -0.70 -5.72
C GLY A 81 9.39 0.15 -6.85
N GLU A 82 10.57 -0.18 -7.38
CA GLU A 82 11.11 0.50 -8.56
C GLU A 82 10.26 0.19 -9.80
N ILE A 83 9.74 1.22 -10.43
CA ILE A 83 8.97 1.16 -11.67
C ILE A 83 9.91 1.50 -12.83
N TYR A 84 9.95 0.61 -13.82
CA TYR A 84 10.79 0.75 -15.00
C TYR A 84 9.99 0.53 -16.28
N ILE A 85 10.47 1.13 -17.37
CA ILE A 85 9.85 1.09 -18.69
C ILE A 85 10.04 -0.30 -19.30
N VAL A 86 8.94 -0.85 -19.81
CA VAL A 86 8.93 -2.09 -20.59
C VAL A 86 8.66 -1.79 -22.07
N ASN A 87 7.83 -0.78 -22.34
CA ASN A 87 7.54 -0.33 -23.69
C ASN A 87 7.68 1.20 -23.78
N ALA A 88 8.80 1.68 -24.33
CA ALA A 88 9.08 3.11 -24.49
C ALA A 88 8.06 3.83 -25.40
N SER A 89 7.48 3.14 -26.39
CA SER A 89 6.45 3.72 -27.26
C SER A 89 5.13 4.03 -26.54
N ALA A 90 4.93 3.52 -25.32
CA ALA A 90 3.80 3.92 -24.50
C ALA A 90 3.96 5.36 -23.94
N PHE A 91 5.18 5.90 -23.96
CA PHE A 91 5.53 7.25 -23.50
C PHE A 91 5.72 8.21 -24.69
N ASP A 92 4.98 8.00 -25.77
CA ASP A 92 4.87 8.93 -26.91
C ASP A 92 3.58 9.73 -26.70
N TYR A 93 3.68 11.06 -26.66
CA TYR A 93 2.58 11.94 -26.31
C TYR A 93 1.44 11.88 -27.34
N GLU A 94 1.78 11.79 -28.63
CA GLU A 94 0.82 11.68 -29.73
C GLU A 94 0.01 10.37 -29.66
N GLN A 95 0.56 9.34 -29.02
CA GLN A 95 -0.14 8.07 -28.78
C GLN A 95 -0.88 8.04 -27.44
N ASN A 96 -0.22 8.45 -26.36
CA ASN A 96 -0.75 8.38 -25.00
C ASN A 96 -0.34 9.63 -24.22
N THR A 97 -1.34 10.43 -23.84
CA THR A 97 -1.11 11.59 -22.98
C THR A 97 -0.99 11.22 -21.50
N THR A 98 -1.39 9.99 -21.13
CA THR A 98 -1.33 9.49 -19.76
C THR A 98 -1.01 8.00 -19.72
N ILE A 99 -0.29 7.61 -18.65
CA ILE A 99 -0.11 6.21 -18.25
C ILE A 99 -0.66 6.06 -16.83
N ILE A 100 -1.58 5.13 -16.62
CA ILE A 100 -2.18 4.83 -15.31
C ILE A 100 -1.77 3.42 -14.89
N ILE A 101 -1.20 3.29 -13.69
CA ILE A 101 -0.68 2.05 -13.14
C ILE A 101 -1.39 1.80 -11.81
N ASN A 102 -2.16 0.73 -11.70
CA ASN A 102 -2.75 0.29 -10.44
C ASN A 102 -1.81 -0.73 -9.78
N ILE A 103 -1.34 -0.39 -8.60
CA ILE A 103 -0.33 -1.11 -7.83
C ILE A 103 -1.02 -1.70 -6.60
N GLU A 104 -0.69 -2.94 -6.27
CA GLU A 104 -1.03 -3.57 -5.00
C GLU A 104 0.24 -3.83 -4.20
N VAL A 105 0.18 -3.54 -2.90
CA VAL A 105 1.22 -3.84 -1.93
C VAL A 105 0.67 -4.74 -0.85
N THR A 106 1.39 -5.80 -0.53
CA THR A 106 1.02 -6.76 0.52
C THR A 106 2.17 -6.99 1.50
N ASP A 107 1.82 -7.16 2.77
CA ASP A 107 2.68 -7.66 3.86
C ASP A 107 2.60 -9.20 4.01
N GLY A 108 1.81 -9.88 3.16
CA GLY A 108 1.51 -11.32 3.24
C GLY A 108 0.21 -11.67 3.96
N VAL A 109 -0.46 -10.71 4.61
CA VAL A 109 -1.73 -10.85 5.34
C VAL A 109 -2.79 -9.87 4.83
N ASN A 110 -2.45 -8.58 4.80
CA ASN A 110 -3.26 -7.49 4.27
C ASN A 110 -2.73 -7.02 2.90
N THR A 111 -3.58 -6.28 2.18
CA THR A 111 -3.28 -5.72 0.86
C THR A 111 -3.81 -4.29 0.78
N THR A 112 -3.03 -3.41 0.16
CA THR A 112 -3.44 -2.03 -0.15
C THR A 112 -3.21 -1.75 -1.62
N ALA A 113 -4.21 -1.17 -2.27
CA ALA A 113 -4.16 -0.76 -3.67
C ALA A 113 -3.98 0.76 -3.79
N SER A 114 -3.22 1.18 -4.79
CA SER A 114 -2.99 2.60 -5.11
C SER A 114 -2.76 2.79 -6.61
N ALA A 115 -3.09 3.97 -7.12
CA ALA A 115 -2.84 4.38 -8.50
C ALA A 115 -1.65 5.34 -8.62
N LEU A 116 -0.73 5.02 -9.54
CA LEU A 116 0.24 5.98 -10.07
C LEU A 116 -0.23 6.47 -11.44
N THR A 117 -0.45 7.78 -11.57
CA THR A 117 -0.75 8.45 -12.84
C THR A 117 0.47 9.21 -13.32
N ILE A 118 0.89 8.96 -14.56
CA ILE A 118 1.97 9.67 -15.24
C ILE A 118 1.34 10.48 -16.37
N ASN A 119 1.40 11.80 -16.29
CA ASN A 119 1.06 12.66 -17.42
C ASN A 119 2.29 12.76 -18.34
N ILE A 120 2.11 12.42 -19.60
CA ILE A 120 3.16 12.55 -20.60
C ILE A 120 3.18 14.01 -21.06
N LEU A 121 4.37 14.60 -21.09
CA LEU A 121 4.57 15.95 -21.58
C LEU A 121 5.12 15.90 -23.00
N ASP A 122 4.41 16.57 -23.90
CA ASP A 122 4.83 16.85 -25.28
C ASP A 122 6.18 17.59 -25.27
N VAL A 123 7.12 17.07 -26.04
CA VAL A 123 8.41 17.67 -26.34
C VAL A 123 8.46 17.91 -27.84
N ASN A 124 8.47 19.17 -28.26
CA ASN A 124 8.52 19.51 -29.68
C ASN A 124 9.64 18.78 -30.47
N GLU A 125 9.23 17.89 -31.36
CA GLU A 125 10.11 17.05 -32.20
C GLU A 125 10.39 17.66 -33.58
N ASN A 126 9.87 18.86 -33.87
CA ASN A 126 9.95 19.49 -35.19
C ASN A 126 11.38 19.52 -35.74
N GLY A 127 11.61 18.71 -36.78
CA GLY A 127 12.79 18.73 -37.66
C GLY A 127 12.64 19.69 -38.84
#